data_AF-A0A0G1VUR4-F1
#
_entry.id   AF-A0A0G1VUR4-F1
#
_cell.length_a   1.000
_cell.length_b   1.000
_cell.length_c   1.000
_cell.angle_alpha   90.00
_cell.angle_beta   90.00
_cell.angle_gamma   90.00
#
_symmetry.space_group_name_H-M   'P 1'
#
loop_
_entity.id
_entity.type
_entity.pdbx_description
1 polymer ?
#
loop_
_entity_poly.entity_id
_entity_poly.type
_entity_poly.pdbx_seq_one_letter_code
_entity_poly.pdbx_strand_id
1 'polypeptide(L)'
;MLRAEEPLVFTPESMSGSSQTTIKPPSLMRYLVRLVTRPGGLVLDPFMGSGSTGMACVSEGFDFVGIDITPEYVEIANARIAAVQK
;
A
#
# COMPACT_ATOMS: atom_id res chain seq x y z
N MET A 1 -36.11 -24.31 25.65
CA MET A 1 -35.17 -24.94 24.69
C MET A 1 -34.49 -23.80 23.94
N LEU A 2 -33.45 -23.22 24.55
CA LEU A 2 -32.63 -22.16 23.97
C LEU A 2 -31.68 -22.82 22.97
N ARG A 3 -31.69 -22.37 21.71
CA ARG A 3 -30.69 -22.77 20.72
C ARG A 3 -29.36 -22.16 21.15
N ALA A 4 -28.38 -22.99 21.48
CA ALA A 4 -27.01 -22.53 21.66
C ALA A 4 -26.49 -22.08 20.29
N GLU A 5 -26.05 -20.83 20.21
CA GLU A 5 -25.33 -20.31 19.05
C GLU A 5 -24.06 -21.17 18.88
N GLU A 6 -23.89 -21.79 17.71
CA GLU A 6 -22.71 -22.58 17.35
C GLU A 6 -21.43 -21.75 17.57
N PRO A 7 -20.37 -22.32 18.18
CA PRO A 7 -19.13 -21.59 18.39
C PRO A 7 -18.53 -21.20 17.04
N LEU A 8 -18.01 -19.97 16.96
CA LEU A 8 -17.30 -19.47 15.78
C LEU A 8 -16.04 -20.32 15.55
N VAL A 9 -16.17 -21.41 14.77
CA VAL A 9 -15.04 -22.25 14.37
C VAL A 9 -14.23 -21.48 13.33
N PHE A 10 -13.07 -20.99 13.74
CA PHE A 10 -12.12 -20.29 12.88
C PHE A 10 -11.46 -21.32 11.94
N THR A 11 -11.95 -21.43 10.70
CA THR A 11 -11.31 -22.23 9.66
C THR A 11 -10.18 -21.43 8.99
N PRO A 12 -9.04 -22.06 8.64
CA PRO A 12 -7.92 -21.35 7.99
C PRO A 12 -8.28 -20.75 6.62
N GLU A 13 -9.36 -21.22 5.99
CA GLU A 13 -9.88 -20.70 4.73
C GLU A 13 -10.58 -19.33 4.85
N SER A 14 -10.88 -18.88 6.08
CA SER A 14 -11.43 -17.54 6.32
C SER A 14 -10.38 -16.42 6.25
N MET A 15 -9.11 -16.75 6.01
CA MET A 15 -8.05 -15.77 5.69
C MET A 15 -8.05 -15.38 4.21
N SER A 16 -9.17 -14.86 3.70
CA SER A 16 -9.13 -13.96 2.52
C SER A 16 -8.56 -12.58 2.89
N GLY A 17 -7.47 -12.57 3.67
CA GLY A 17 -6.81 -11.40 4.20
C GLY A 17 -5.94 -10.72 3.15
N SER A 18 -6.53 -10.26 2.05
CA SER A 18 -5.92 -9.24 1.20
C SER A 18 -5.98 -7.86 1.91
N SER A 19 -5.41 -7.77 3.11
CA SER A 19 -5.37 -6.54 3.89
C SER A 19 -4.04 -6.47 4.59
N GLN A 20 -3.06 -5.86 3.90
CA GLN A 20 -1.84 -5.42 4.54
C GLN A 20 -2.24 -4.53 5.73
N THR A 21 -2.02 -5.02 6.95
CA THR A 21 -2.39 -4.34 8.20
C THR A 21 -1.68 -2.98 8.36
N THR A 22 -0.64 -2.71 7.57
CA THR A 22 0.28 -1.58 7.71
C THR A 22 0.36 -0.69 6.46
N ILE A 23 -0.75 -0.53 5.72
CA ILE A 23 -0.82 0.47 4.64
C ILE A 23 -0.59 1.87 5.23
N LYS A 24 0.45 2.56 4.75
CA LYS A 24 0.76 3.93 5.19
C LYS A 24 -0.32 4.89 4.69
N PRO A 25 -0.82 5.82 5.53
CA PRO A 25 -1.84 6.80 5.12
C PRO A 25 -1.38 7.66 3.94
N PRO A 26 -2.17 7.80 2.86
CA PRO A 26 -1.77 8.57 1.67
C PRO A 26 -1.44 10.04 1.95
N SER A 27 -2.21 10.69 2.84
CA SER A 27 -1.98 12.09 3.21
C SER A 27 -0.62 12.31 3.87
N LEU A 28 -0.21 11.39 4.75
CA LEU A 28 1.11 11.42 5.39
C LEU A 28 2.21 11.27 4.34
N MET A 29 2.09 10.31 3.43
CA MET A 29 3.11 10.08 2.41
C MET A 29 3.25 11.27 1.47
N ARG A 30 2.14 11.90 1.05
CA ARG A 30 2.15 13.14 0.25
C ARG A 30 2.85 14.30 0.97
N TYR A 31 2.61 14.45 2.27
CA TYR A 31 3.32 15.45 3.09
C TYR A 31 4.82 15.17 3.14
N LEU A 32 5.20 13.91 3.40
CA LEU A 32 6.61 13.51 3.52
C LEU A 32 7.39 13.73 2.22
N VAL A 33 6.87 13.30 1.07
CA VAL A 33 7.60 13.45 -0.21
C VAL A 33 7.82 14.92 -0.57
N ARG A 34 6.86 15.81 -0.25
CA ARG A 34 7.02 17.27 -0.43
C ARG A 34 8.02 17.87 0.54
N LEU A 35 8.11 17.34 1.76
CA LEU A 35 8.96 17.87 2.82
C LEU A 35 10.45 17.52 2.56
N VAL A 36 10.72 16.29 2.12
CA VAL A 36 12.08 15.75 2.09
C VAL A 36 12.71 15.70 0.70
N THR A 37 11.91 15.91 -0.36
CA THR A 37 12.37 15.81 -1.74
C THR A 37 12.27 17.18 -2.43
N ARG A 38 13.33 17.57 -3.13
CA ARG A 38 13.32 18.78 -3.98
C ARG A 38 12.29 18.61 -5.12
N PRO A 39 11.58 19.66 -5.56
CA PRO A 39 10.63 19.56 -6.67
C PRO A 39 11.22 18.85 -7.89
N GLY A 40 10.49 17.87 -8.45
CA GLY A 40 10.97 17.03 -9.56
C GLY A 40 12.10 16.06 -9.19
N GLY A 41 12.40 15.87 -7.91
CA GLY A 41 13.39 14.91 -7.43
C GLY A 41 12.89 13.47 -7.47
N LEU A 42 13.82 12.55 -7.20
CA LEU A 42 13.61 11.10 -7.19
C LEU A 42 13.50 10.55 -5.76
N VAL A 43 12.48 9.74 -5.49
CA VAL A 43 12.28 9.05 -4.21
C VAL A 43 12.58 7.55 -4.34
N LEU A 44 13.33 6.98 -3.40
CA LEU A 44 13.56 5.54 -3.29
C LEU A 44 12.81 4.96 -2.10
N ASP A 45 11.99 3.93 -2.33
CA ASP A 45 11.37 3.12 -1.27
C ASP A 45 11.80 1.65 -1.42
N PRO A 46 12.76 1.16 -0.61
CA PRO A 46 13.27 -0.20 -0.72
C PRO A 46 12.33 -1.27 -0.14
N PHE A 47 11.22 -0.86 0.50
CA PHE A 47 10.23 -1.75 1.12
C PHE A 47 8.81 -1.26 0.81
N MET A 48 8.51 -1.11 -0.48
CA MET A 48 7.35 -0.33 -0.92
C MET A 48 6.00 -0.95 -0.56
N GLY A 49 5.93 -2.27 -0.33
CA GLY A 49 4.68 -2.98 -0.06
C GLY A 49 3.61 -2.65 -1.11
N SER A 50 2.41 -2.25 -0.67
CA SER A 50 1.32 -1.81 -1.56
C SER A 50 1.55 -0.48 -2.32
N GLY A 51 2.73 0.13 -2.24
CA GLY A 51 3.08 1.30 -3.07
C GLY A 51 2.52 2.64 -2.60
N SER A 52 2.19 2.83 -1.30
CA SER A 52 1.69 4.13 -0.80
C SER A 52 2.66 5.29 -1.08
N THR A 53 3.98 5.03 -1.07
CA THR A 53 5.01 6.03 -1.43
C THR A 53 4.94 6.40 -2.91
N GLY A 54 4.84 5.41 -3.81
CA GLY A 54 4.71 5.64 -5.25
C GLY A 54 3.44 6.41 -5.60
N MET A 55 2.31 6.08 -4.98
CA MET A 55 1.06 6.82 -5.16
C MET A 55 1.21 8.30 -4.79
N ALA A 56 1.90 8.58 -3.68
CA ALA A 56 2.18 9.94 -3.24
C ALA A 56 3.11 10.68 -4.21
N CYS A 57 4.16 10.02 -4.71
CA CYS A 57 5.08 10.60 -5.68
C CYS A 57 4.36 11.00 -6.98
N VAL A 58 3.60 10.09 -7.58
CA VAL A 58 2.82 10.37 -8.80
C VAL A 58 1.80 11.48 -8.58
N SER A 59 1.09 11.46 -7.44
CA SER A 59 0.09 12.49 -7.13
C SER A 59 0.66 13.90 -6.95
N GLU A 60 1.94 14.00 -6.57
CA GLU A 60 2.63 15.27 -6.27
C GLU A 60 3.67 15.65 -7.34
N GLY A 61 3.81 14.85 -8.41
CA GLY A 61 4.73 15.13 -9.53
C GLY A 61 6.20 14.84 -9.24
N PHE A 62 6.49 13.82 -8.44
CA PHE A 62 7.85 13.30 -8.21
C PHE A 62 8.09 11.98 -8.93
N ASP A 63 9.33 11.76 -9.36
CA ASP A 63 9.79 10.44 -9.81
C ASP A 63 10.01 9.52 -8.60
N PHE A 64 9.88 8.20 -8.81
CA PHE A 64 10.14 7.23 -7.75
C PHE A 64 10.71 5.90 -8.27
N VAL A 65 11.42 5.19 -7.39
CA VAL A 65 11.79 3.78 -7.53
C VAL A 65 11.30 3.05 -6.29
N GLY A 66 10.47 2.02 -6.49
CA GLY A 66 9.98 1.15 -5.44
C GLY A 66 10.53 -0.27 -5.59
N ILE A 67 10.92 -0.89 -4.49
CA ILE A 67 11.39 -2.28 -4.45
C ILE A 67 10.57 -3.02 -3.40
N ASP A 68 10.16 -4.23 -3.74
CA ASP A 68 9.66 -5.21 -2.78
C ASP A 68 10.15 -6.60 -3.19
N ILE A 69 10.40 -7.47 -2.21
CA ILE A 69 10.83 -8.85 -2.46
C ILE A 69 9.66 -9.73 -2.90
N THR A 70 8.43 -9.33 -2.58
CA THR A 70 7.21 -10.11 -2.80
C THR A 70 6.57 -9.68 -4.14
N PRO A 71 6.59 -10.52 -5.19
CA PRO A 71 6.07 -10.14 -6.50
C PRO A 71 4.60 -9.69 -6.47
N GLU A 72 3.77 -10.31 -5.63
CA GLU A 72 2.36 -9.98 -5.48
C GLU A 72 2.17 -8.54 -4.97
N TYR A 73 3.08 -8.05 -4.12
CA TYR A 73 3.04 -6.65 -3.68
C TYR A 73 3.48 -5.69 -4.77
N VAL A 74 4.42 -6.09 -5.63
CA VAL A 74 4.79 -5.30 -6.81
C VAL A 74 3.60 -5.14 -7.75
N GLU A 75 2.84 -6.20 -8.00
CA GLU A 75 1.62 -6.14 -8.82
C GLU A 75 0.56 -5.21 -8.22
N ILE A 76 0.28 -5.36 -6.92
CA ILE A 76 -0.67 -4.51 -6.19
C ILE A 76 -0.21 -3.04 -6.22
N ALA A 77 1.07 -2.77 -5.98
CA ALA A 77 1.63 -1.42 -6.01
C ALA A 77 1.46 -0.79 -7.39
N ASN A 78 1.82 -1.51 -8.47
CA ASN A 78 1.69 -1.03 -9.84
C ASN A 78 0.24 -0.67 -10.18
N ALA A 79 -0.73 -1.53 -9.84
CA ALA A 79 -2.15 -1.26 -10.09
C ALA A 79 -2.63 0.00 -9.34
N ARG A 80 -2.23 0.16 -8.07
CA ARG A 80 -2.60 1.32 -7.24
C ARG A 80 -1.97 2.62 -7.73
N ILE A 81 -0.72 2.56 -8.18
CA ILE A 81 0.02 3.72 -8.69
C ILE A 81 -0.56 4.16 -10.04
N ALA A 82 -0.87 3.22 -10.94
CA ALA A 82 -1.52 3.52 -12.21
C ALA A 82 -2.90 4.19 -12.02
N ALA A 83 -3.65 3.78 -10.99
CA ALA A 83 -4.97 4.37 -10.69
C ALA A 83 -4.92 5.84 -10.24
N VAL A 84 -3.75 6.38 -9.87
CA VAL A 84 -3.57 7.80 -9.51
C VAL A 84 -2.80 8.61 -10.55
N GLN A 85 -2.29 7.95 -11.59
CA GLN A 85 -1.64 8.60 -12.71
C GLN A 85 -2.71 9.22 -13.63
N LYS A 86 -2.67 10.55 -13.80
CA LYS A 86 -3.58 11.28 -14.69
C LYS A 86 -3.12 11.23 -16.14
#